data_AF-A0A343TN25-F1
#
_entry.id   AF-A0A343TN25-F1
#
_cell.length_a   1.000
_cell.length_b   1.000
_cell.length_c   1.000
_cell.angle_alpha   90.00
_cell.angle_beta   90.00
_cell.angle_gamma   90.00
#
_symmetry.space_group_name_H-M   'P 1'
#
loop_
_entity.id
_entity.type
_entity.pdbx_description
1 polymer ?
#
loop_
_entity_poly.entity_id
_entity_poly.type
_entity_poly.pdbx_seq_one_letter_code
_entity_poly.pdbx_strand_id
1 'polypeptide(L)' 'MSTDDEEEPRVPIVCPACETRSRVPIEEVADTVERHNERLHDGEDVAEVDPAIAEHIADLVADDMGLFDDGEESPNE' A
#
# COMPACT_ATOMS: atom_id res chain seq x y z
N MET A 1 29.80 -4.34 4.04
CA MET A 1 28.54 -4.62 3.35
C MET A 1 27.51 -3.83 4.13
N SER A 2 27.07 -2.71 3.57
CA SER A 2 26.08 -1.84 4.21
C SER A 2 24.73 -2.54 4.12
N THR A 3 23.97 -2.49 5.20
CA THR A 3 22.68 -3.15 5.41
C THR A 3 21.57 -2.34 4.75
N ASP A 4 21.49 -2.42 3.42
CA ASP A 4 20.44 -1.77 2.60
C ASP A 4 19.03 -2.34 2.92
N ASP A 5 18.97 -3.62 3.31
CA ASP A 5 17.75 -4.36 3.66
C ASP A 5 16.96 -3.75 4.85
N GLU A 6 17.63 -2.94 5.70
CA GLU A 6 16.99 -2.24 6.83
C GLU A 6 16.51 -0.83 6.46
N GLU A 7 16.97 -0.27 5.34
CA GLU A 7 16.66 1.08 4.88
C GLU A 7 15.48 1.10 3.88
N GLU A 8 15.21 -0.01 3.20
CA GLU A 8 14.11 -0.11 2.24
C GLU A 8 12.73 -0.10 2.92
N PRO A 9 11.79 0.74 2.42
CA PRO A 9 10.45 0.84 2.98
C PRO A 9 9.71 -0.49 2.81
N ARG A 10 9.22 -1.04 3.92
CA ARG A 10 8.47 -2.29 3.96
C ARG A 10 6.98 -2.02 4.02
N VAL A 11 6.23 -2.68 3.15
CA VAL A 11 4.78 -2.54 3.02
C VAL A 11 4.11 -3.77 3.64
N PRO A 12 3.10 -3.58 4.50
CA PRO A 12 2.29 -4.68 5.02
C PRO A 12 1.37 -5.24 3.93
N ILE A 13 1.35 -6.56 3.82
CA ILE A 13 0.43 -7.33 3.00
C ILE A 13 -0.52 -8.13 3.90
N VAL A 14 -1.77 -8.23 3.47
CA VAL A 14 -2.83 -8.94 4.18
C VAL A 14 -3.56 -9.89 3.24
N CYS A 15 -3.87 -11.09 3.73
CA CYS A 15 -4.79 -12.01 3.05
C CYS A 15 -5.95 -12.32 4.01
N PRO A 16 -7.19 -11.89 3.71
CA PRO A 16 -8.34 -12.11 4.58
C PRO A 16 -8.80 -13.57 4.60
N ALA A 17 -8.53 -14.36 3.55
CA ALA A 17 -8.92 -15.77 3.49
C ALA A 17 -8.04 -16.68 4.34
N CYS A 18 -6.73 -16.42 4.37
CA CYS A 18 -5.75 -17.19 5.15
C CYS A 18 -5.32 -16.49 6.44
N GLU A 19 -5.89 -15.31 6.73
CA GLU A 19 -5.54 -14.44 7.85
C GLU A 19 -4.03 -14.11 7.93
N THR A 20 -3.34 -14.16 6.79
CA THR A 20 -1.89 -13.91 6.71
C THR A 20 -1.62 -12.42 6.78
N ARG A 21 -0.64 -12.03 7.60
CA ARG A 21 -0.16 -10.65 7.73
C ARG A 21 1.36 -10.64 7.77
N SER A 22 1.98 -10.01 6.79
CA SER A 22 3.44 -9.96 6.64
C SER A 22 3.87 -8.57 6.18
N ARG A 23 5.15 -8.22 6.36
CA ARG A 23 5.73 -6.98 5.82
C ARG A 23 6.85 -7.34 4.86
N VAL A 24 6.79 -6.84 3.64
CA VAL A 24 7.76 -7.13 2.59
C VAL A 24 8.30 -5.84 1.97
N PRO A 25 9.53 -5.83 1.44
CA PRO A 25 10.09 -4.66 0.76
C PRO A 25 9.17 -4.19 -0.37
N ILE A 26 9.02 -2.87 -0.53
CA ILE A 26 8.09 -2.27 -1.51
C ILE A 26 8.29 -2.81 -2.94
N GLU A 27 9.55 -3.05 -3.30
CA GLU A 27 9.97 -3.58 -4.59
C GLU A 27 9.55 -5.03 -4.82
N GLU A 28 9.34 -5.81 -3.76
CA GLU A 28 8.93 -7.21 -3.81
C GLU A 28 7.43 -7.43 -3.55
N VAL A 29 6.67 -6.37 -3.24
CA VAL A 29 5.25 -6.47 -2.86
C VAL A 29 4.43 -7.15 -3.95
N ALA A 30 4.50 -6.63 -5.18
CA ALA A 30 3.68 -7.11 -6.29
C ALA A 30 3.95 -8.60 -6.57
N ASP A 31 5.23 -8.97 -6.72
CA ASP A 31 5.66 -10.36 -6.90
C ASP A 31 5.23 -11.26 -5.73
N THR A 32 5.31 -10.77 -4.50
CA THR A 32 4.92 -11.55 -3.32
C THR A 32 3.41 -11.82 -3.29
N VAL A 33 2.61 -10.80 -3.58
CA VAL A 33 1.14 -10.90 -3.61
C VAL A 33 0.68 -11.83 -4.73
N GLU A 34 1.14 -11.59 -5.96
CA GLU A 34 0.79 -12.41 -7.12
C GLU A 34 1.10 -13.89 -6.85
N ARG A 35 2.33 -14.17 -6.41
CA ARG A 35 2.78 -15.53 -6.13
C ARG A 35 2.06 -16.18 -4.94
N HIS A 36 1.52 -15.40 -4.01
CA HIS A 36 0.67 -15.91 -2.93
C HIS A 36 -0.69 -16.33 -3.48
N ASN A 37 -1.31 -15.46 -4.27
CA ASN A 37 -2.61 -15.68 -4.90
C ASN A 37 -2.57 -16.88 -5.85
N GLU A 38 -1.55 -16.98 -6.71
CA GLU A 38 -1.36 -18.12 -7.61
C GLU A 38 -1.22 -19.45 -6.87
N ARG A 39 -0.53 -19.47 -5.72
CA ARG A 39 -0.23 -20.71 -4.99
C ARG A 39 -1.33 -21.16 -4.04
N LEU A 40 -2.08 -20.23 -3.45
CA LEU A 40 -3.03 -20.51 -2.37
C LEU A 40 -4.49 -20.21 -2.73
N HIS A 41 -4.72 -19.39 -3.75
CA HIS A 41 -6.03 -18.91 -4.16
C HIS A 41 -6.30 -19.12 -5.65
N ASP A 42 -5.60 -20.07 -6.29
CA ASP A 42 -5.76 -20.40 -7.72
C ASP A 42 -5.61 -19.17 -8.65
N GLY A 43 -4.85 -18.16 -8.22
CA GLY A 43 -4.63 -16.91 -8.94
C GLY A 43 -5.70 -15.84 -8.72
N GLU A 44 -6.65 -16.06 -7.81
CA GLU A 44 -7.64 -15.03 -7.44
C GLU A 44 -7.00 -13.95 -6.56
N ASP A 45 -7.28 -12.68 -6.85
CA ASP A 45 -6.79 -11.51 -6.11
C ASP A 45 -7.42 -11.43 -4.71
N VAL A 46 -6.92 -12.28 -3.81
CA VAL A 46 -7.40 -12.39 -2.43
C VAL A 46 -6.43 -11.71 -1.47
N ALA A 47 -5.12 -11.95 -1.62
CA ALA A 47 -4.11 -11.20 -0.89
C ALA A 47 -3.86 -9.84 -1.55
N GLU A 48 -3.70 -8.80 -0.74
CA GLU A 48 -3.48 -7.44 -1.18
C GLU A 48 -2.59 -6.66 -0.18
N VAL A 49 -2.16 -5.46 -0.58
CA VAL A 49 -1.53 -4.51 0.35
C VAL A 49 -2.55 -4.10 1.41
N ASP A 50 -2.10 -3.93 2.66
CA ASP A 50 -3.00 -3.51 3.74
C ASP A 50 -3.78 -2.24 3.34
N PRO A 51 -5.13 -2.30 3.30
CA PRO A 51 -5.93 -1.20 2.79
C PRO A 51 -5.77 0.06 3.64
N ALA A 52 -5.51 -0.07 4.95
CA ALA A 52 -5.28 1.09 5.81
C ALA A 52 -4.02 1.87 5.41
N ILE A 53 -2.98 1.19 4.91
CA ILE A 53 -1.79 1.86 4.36
C ILE A 53 -2.10 2.48 2.99
N ALA A 54 -2.84 1.79 2.13
CA ALA A 54 -3.21 2.33 0.82
C ALA A 54 -4.00 3.63 0.95
N GLU A 55 -4.94 3.70 1.90
CA GLU A 55 -5.69 4.91 2.24
C GLU A 55 -4.77 6.05 2.69
N HIS A 56 -3.84 5.77 3.61
CA HIS A 56 -2.87 6.77 4.06
C HIS A 56 -1.92 7.26 2.96
N ILE A 57 -1.52 6.40 2.02
CA ILE A 57 -0.71 6.81 0.86
C ILE A 57 -1.51 7.74 -0.05
N ALA A 58 -2.78 7.44 -0.30
CA ALA A 58 -3.65 8.28 -1.12
C ALA A 58 -3.80 9.69 -0.51
N ASP A 59 -3.95 9.79 0.80
CA ASP A 59 -4.01 11.08 1.51
C ASP A 59 -2.70 11.88 1.36
N LEU A 60 -1.54 11.24 1.53
CA LEU A 60 -0.23 11.89 1.37
C LEU A 60 0.00 12.37 -0.08
N VAL A 61 -0.42 11.58 -1.07
CA VAL A 61 -0.29 11.92 -2.49
C VAL A 61 -1.25 13.05 -2.88
N ALA A 62 -2.44 13.10 -2.29
CA ALA A 62 -3.39 14.19 -2.51
C ALA A 62 -2.89 15.53 -1.90
N ASP A 63 -2.21 15.49 -0.76
CA ASP A 63 -1.54 16.65 -0.15
C ASP A 63 -0.38 17.16 -1.02
N ASP A 64 0.49 16.26 -1.53
CA ASP A 64 1.58 16.61 -2.44
C ASP A 64 1.09 17.21 -3.77
N MET A 65 -0.05 16.72 -4.28
CA MET A 65 -0.71 17.27 -5.47
C MET A 65 -1.47 18.58 -5.21
N GLY A 66 -1.53 19.07 -3.96
CA GLY A 66 -2.25 20.29 -3.59
C GLY A 66 -3.77 20.19 -3.73
N LEU A 67 -4.33 18.97 -3.75
CA LEU A 67 -5.76 18.73 -3.98
C LEU A 67 -6.63 19.13 -2.77
N PHE A 68 -6.01 19.37 -1.62
CA PHE A 68 -6.68 19.88 -0.42
C PHE A 68 -6.67 21.42 -0.30
N ASP A 69 -6.14 22.15 -1.29
CA ASP A 69 -6.07 23.63 -1.29
C ASP A 69 -7.40 24.31 -1.71
N ASP A 70 -8.43 23.55 -2.07
CA ASP A 70 -9.74 24.08 -2.47
C ASP A 70 -10.70 24.19 -1.26
N GLY A 71 -10.32 24.99 -0.26
CA GLY A 71 -11.09 25.20 0.97
C GLY A 71 -11.29 26.65 1.42
N GLU A 72 -10.64 27.64 0.81
CA GLU A 72 -10.70 29.04 1.24
C GLU A 72 -11.10 30.05 0.14
N GLU A 73 -11.91 29.68 -0.86
CA GLU A 73 -12.45 30.68 -1.81
C GLU A 73 -13.98 30.55 -1.98
N SER A 74 -14.74 31.13 -1.04
CA SER A 74 -16.12 31.60 -1.21
C SER A 74 -16.52 32.48 -0.01
N PRO A 75 -17.35 33.53 -0.16
CA PRO A 75 -17.37 34.64 -1.11
C PRO A 75 -17.29 35.99 -0.35
N ASN A 76 -16.60 37.01 -0.87
CA ASN A 76 -16.83 38.39 -0.39
C ASN A 76 -17.71 39.12 -1.41
N GLU A 77 -18.90 39.53 -0.93
CA GLU A 77 -19.96 40.27 -1.61
C GLU A 77 -19.53 41.61 -2.21
#